data_AF-A0A6G1R319-F1
#
_entry.id   AF-A0A6G1R319-F1
#
_cell.length_a   1.000
_cell.length_b   1.000
_cell.length_c   1.000
_cell.angle_alpha   90.00
_cell.angle_beta   90.00
_cell.angle_gamma   90.00
#
_symmetry.space_group_name_H-M   'P 1'
#
loop_
_entity.id
_entity.type
_entity.pdbx_description
1 polymer ?
#
loop_
_entity_poly.entity_id
_entity_poly.type
_entity_poly.pdbx_seq_one_letter_code
_entity_poly.pdbx_strand_id
1 'polypeptide(L)'
;VIGRSRGEAVAERRKEELNGYIWHLIHAAPEVAECDLIYTFFHPLPRDEKAAGTNPTPKPADTTWARPLGKVGGEVKLSISYKNNKLFIMVMHIRGLPPLQDGNDPDPYVKTYLLPDPQKTTKRKTKVARKTCNPTYNEMLVYDGIPRGDLQQRELRLSVLSEEGFWENILLGEVGIRLRDLDLAQEKMGWFALGSRSHGTL
;
A
#
# COMPACT_ATOMS: atom_id res chain seq x y z
N VAL A 1 17.49 7.27 -13.73
CA VAL A 1 16.10 6.83 -14.03
C VAL A 1 16.10 5.31 -14.24
N ILE A 2 16.15 4.49 -13.19
CA ILE A 2 16.45 3.04 -13.29
C ILE A 2 15.39 2.16 -12.58
N GLY A 3 14.46 2.77 -11.84
CA GLY A 3 13.41 2.03 -11.12
C GLY A 3 12.16 1.70 -11.93
N ARG A 4 11.83 2.52 -12.96
CA ARG A 4 10.62 2.32 -13.80
C ARG A 4 10.78 1.20 -14.81
N SER A 5 11.98 1.04 -15.38
CA SER A 5 12.26 -0.02 -16.36
C SER A 5 12.02 -1.42 -15.79
N ARG A 6 12.28 -1.64 -14.49
CA ARG A 6 11.97 -2.94 -13.84
C ARG A 6 10.48 -3.15 -13.60
N GLY A 7 9.71 -2.10 -13.28
CA GLY A 7 8.26 -2.22 -13.07
C GLY A 7 7.52 -2.43 -14.39
N GLU A 8 7.92 -1.71 -15.42
CA GLU A 8 7.40 -1.81 -16.78
C GLU A 8 7.79 -3.14 -17.43
N ALA A 9 9.06 -3.58 -17.29
CA ALA A 9 9.47 -4.90 -17.78
C ALA A 9 8.76 -6.05 -17.06
N VAL A 10 8.49 -5.92 -15.75
CA VAL A 10 7.70 -6.92 -15.01
C VAL A 10 6.23 -6.88 -15.43
N ALA A 11 5.66 -5.70 -15.67
CA ALA A 11 4.31 -5.57 -16.18
C ALA A 11 4.17 -6.16 -17.60
N GLU A 12 5.13 -5.90 -18.49
CA GLU A 12 5.11 -6.42 -19.86
C GLU A 12 5.31 -7.94 -19.89
N ARG A 13 6.22 -8.46 -19.06
CA ARG A 13 6.36 -9.92 -18.89
C ARG A 13 5.08 -10.56 -18.36
N ARG A 14 4.43 -9.95 -17.36
CA ARG A 14 3.15 -10.45 -16.82
C ARG A 14 2.03 -10.39 -17.85
N LYS A 15 2.02 -9.37 -18.70
CA LYS A 15 1.07 -9.23 -19.81
C LYS A 15 1.29 -10.33 -20.85
N GLU A 16 2.53 -10.67 -21.18
CA GLU A 16 2.85 -11.79 -22.07
C GLU A 16 2.41 -13.13 -21.46
N GLU A 17 2.73 -13.39 -20.19
CA GLU A 17 2.30 -14.60 -19.46
C GLU A 17 0.77 -14.70 -19.39
N LEU A 18 0.08 -13.59 -19.11
CA LEU A 18 -1.38 -13.50 -19.08
C LEU A 18 -1.99 -13.73 -20.46
N ASN A 19 -1.45 -13.12 -21.51
CA ASN A 19 -1.93 -13.34 -22.88
C ASN A 19 -1.78 -14.80 -23.29
N GLY A 20 -0.66 -15.44 -22.93
CA GLY A 20 -0.46 -16.87 -23.14
C GLY A 20 -1.50 -17.71 -22.39
N TYR A 21 -1.78 -17.38 -21.13
CA TYR A 21 -2.80 -18.06 -20.34
C TYR A 21 -4.20 -17.91 -20.95
N ILE A 22 -4.59 -16.68 -21.33
CA ILE A 22 -5.86 -16.39 -21.99
C ILE A 22 -5.99 -17.18 -23.29
N TRP A 23 -4.93 -17.23 -24.09
CA TRP A 23 -4.93 -18.01 -25.33
C TRP A 23 -5.21 -19.49 -25.05
N HIS A 24 -4.52 -20.10 -24.07
CA HIS A 24 -4.77 -21.50 -23.70
C HIS A 24 -6.18 -21.73 -23.15
N LEU A 25 -6.71 -20.77 -22.39
CA LEU A 25 -8.05 -20.84 -21.81
C LEU A 25 -9.15 -20.85 -22.90
N ILE A 26 -8.99 -20.01 -23.93
CA ILE A 26 -9.92 -19.91 -25.07
C ILE A 26 -9.85 -21.15 -25.97
N HIS A 27 -8.69 -21.80 -26.07
CA HIS A 27 -8.47 -22.99 -26.92
C HIS A 27 -8.49 -24.31 -26.11
N ALA A 28 -8.89 -24.26 -24.84
CA ALA A 28 -9.08 -25.45 -24.02
C ALA A 28 -10.32 -26.23 -24.48
N ALA A 29 -10.58 -27.37 -23.84
CA ALA A 29 -11.78 -28.15 -24.11
C ALA A 29 -13.07 -27.30 -23.91
N PRO A 30 -14.16 -27.55 -24.65
CA PRO A 30 -15.36 -26.71 -24.65
C PRO A 30 -15.93 -26.46 -23.24
N GLU A 31 -15.79 -27.44 -22.34
CA GLU A 31 -16.27 -27.34 -20.95
C GLU A 31 -15.53 -26.25 -20.14
N VAL A 32 -14.31 -25.89 -20.56
CA VAL A 32 -13.47 -24.86 -19.95
C VAL A 32 -13.59 -23.54 -20.70
N ALA A 33 -13.53 -23.58 -22.03
CA ALA A 33 -13.58 -22.39 -22.89
C ALA A 33 -14.97 -21.71 -22.88
N GLU A 34 -16.04 -22.49 -22.73
CA GLU A 34 -17.43 -22.00 -22.68
C GLU A 34 -17.97 -21.88 -21.25
N CYS A 35 -17.12 -22.02 -20.24
CA CYS A 35 -17.52 -21.84 -18.86
C CYS A 35 -18.04 -20.41 -18.63
N ASP A 36 -19.21 -20.27 -17.98
CA ASP A 36 -19.85 -18.98 -17.68
C ASP A 36 -18.90 -17.97 -17.01
N LEU A 37 -17.97 -18.46 -16.18
CA LEU A 37 -16.97 -17.61 -15.51
C LEU A 37 -15.98 -16.99 -16.50
N ILE A 38 -15.62 -17.70 -17.57
CA ILE A 38 -14.74 -17.20 -18.63
C ILE A 38 -15.53 -16.32 -19.58
N TYR A 39 -16.75 -16.72 -19.92
CA TYR A 39 -17.63 -15.96 -20.79
C TYR A 39 -17.93 -14.55 -20.23
N THR A 40 -18.24 -14.45 -18.93
CA THR A 40 -18.46 -13.16 -18.24
C THR A 40 -17.23 -12.26 -18.17
N PHE A 41 -16.02 -12.81 -18.35
CA PHE A 41 -14.79 -12.03 -18.38
C PHE A 41 -14.56 -11.35 -19.74
N PHE A 42 -14.96 -12.00 -20.84
CA PHE A 42 -14.74 -11.51 -22.21
C PHE A 42 -15.96 -10.85 -22.87
N HIS A 43 -17.15 -11.02 -22.29
CA HIS A 43 -18.39 -10.50 -22.86
C HIS A 43 -19.11 -9.63 -21.82
N PRO A 44 -19.43 -8.36 -22.14
CA PRO A 44 -20.31 -7.54 -21.32
C PRO A 44 -21.64 -8.26 -21.15
N LEU A 45 -22.10 -8.37 -19.90
CA LEU A 45 -23.40 -8.94 -19.62
C LEU A 45 -24.50 -7.91 -19.96
N PRO A 46 -25.72 -8.32 -20.32
CA PRO A 46 -26.83 -7.39 -20.58
C PRO A 46 -27.16 -6.45 -19.40
N ARG A 47 -26.74 -6.81 -18.17
CA ARG A 47 -26.84 -5.93 -16.99
C ARG A 47 -25.88 -4.74 -17.06
N ASP A 48 -24.77 -4.89 -17.78
CA ASP A 48 -23.74 -3.88 -17.97
C ASP A 48 -24.20 -2.85 -19.01
N GLU A 49 -25.01 -3.25 -20.00
CA GLU A 49 -25.64 -2.35 -20.97
C GLU A 49 -26.80 -1.52 -20.39
N LYS A 50 -27.55 -2.07 -19.42
CA LYS A 50 -28.63 -1.31 -18.74
C LYS A 50 -28.12 -0.12 -17.92
N ALA A 51 -26.82 -0.04 -17.63
CA ALA A 51 -26.20 1.11 -16.97
C ALA A 51 -25.93 2.29 -17.92
N ALA A 52 -26.03 2.10 -19.24
CA ALA A 52 -25.69 3.13 -20.24
C ALA A 52 -26.90 3.92 -20.80
N GLY A 53 -28.14 3.56 -20.43
CA GLY A 53 -29.35 4.01 -21.13
C GLY A 53 -30.27 5.02 -20.43
N THR A 54 -29.96 5.45 -19.22
CA THR A 54 -30.66 6.58 -18.57
C THR A 54 -29.62 7.37 -17.79
N ASN A 55 -29.78 8.69 -17.68
CA ASN A 55 -29.12 9.47 -16.64
C ASN A 55 -29.97 9.33 -15.36
N PRO A 56 -29.71 8.37 -14.44
CA PRO A 56 -29.97 8.64 -13.05
C PRO A 56 -28.79 9.49 -12.57
N THR A 57 -29.09 10.65 -12.01
CA THR A 57 -28.20 11.23 -11.01
C THR A 57 -27.78 10.11 -10.05
N PRO A 58 -26.47 9.94 -9.77
CA PRO A 58 -26.03 8.86 -8.91
C PRO A 58 -26.61 9.07 -7.52
N LYS A 59 -27.74 8.40 -7.22
CA LYS A 59 -28.09 8.09 -5.84
C LYS A 59 -26.96 7.20 -5.34
N PRO A 60 -26.35 7.51 -4.17
CA PRO A 60 -25.31 6.68 -3.61
C PRO A 60 -25.96 5.35 -3.22
N ALA A 61 -25.88 4.37 -4.12
CA ALA A 61 -26.04 2.99 -3.76
C ALA A 61 -24.80 2.62 -2.97
N ASP A 62 -24.99 2.28 -1.69
CA ASP A 62 -24.00 1.67 -0.80
C ASP A 62 -23.60 0.25 -1.27
N THR A 63 -23.28 0.09 -2.56
CA THR A 63 -22.67 -1.11 -3.13
C THR A 63 -21.33 -0.68 -3.72
N THR A 64 -20.47 -0.20 -2.84
CA THR A 64 -19.05 -0.10 -3.18
C THR A 64 -18.50 -1.52 -3.03
N TRP A 65 -18.07 -2.16 -4.12
CA TRP A 65 -17.26 -3.39 -4.05
C TRP A 65 -15.88 -3.15 -3.40
N ALA A 66 -15.62 -1.94 -2.88
CA ALA A 66 -14.52 -1.69 -1.96
C ALA A 66 -14.90 -2.29 -0.61
N ARG A 67 -14.10 -3.24 -0.12
CA ARG A 67 -14.22 -3.67 1.27
C ARG A 67 -14.19 -2.42 2.17
N PRO A 68 -15.08 -2.33 3.18
CA PRO A 68 -15.07 -1.21 4.10
C PRO A 68 -13.64 -1.01 4.60
N LEU A 69 -13.14 0.23 4.57
CA LEU A 69 -11.80 0.51 5.09
C LEU A 69 -11.78 -0.02 6.53
N GLY A 70 -10.98 -1.06 6.79
CA GLY A 70 -10.90 -1.70 8.09
C GLY A 70 -10.66 -0.66 9.17
N LYS A 71 -11.05 -0.95 10.41
CA LYS A 71 -10.64 -0.12 11.54
C LYS A 71 -9.13 0.08 11.45
N VAL A 72 -8.66 1.30 11.64
CA VAL A 72 -7.24 1.65 11.64
C VAL A 72 -6.84 2.07 13.05
N GLY A 73 -5.59 1.80 13.43
CA GLY A 73 -5.11 2.14 14.76
C GLY A 73 -3.76 1.54 15.11
N GLY A 74 -3.41 1.67 16.38
CA GLY A 74 -2.15 1.20 16.95
C GLY A 74 -1.11 2.31 17.01
N GLU A 75 0.10 1.93 17.42
CA GLU A 75 1.24 2.83 17.52
C GLU A 75 2.48 2.15 16.98
N VAL A 76 3.33 2.91 16.29
CA VAL A 76 4.64 2.44 15.81
C VAL A 76 5.76 3.12 16.58
N LYS A 77 6.72 2.33 17.07
CA LYS A 77 7.95 2.83 17.69
C LYS A 77 9.01 2.99 16.61
N LEU A 78 9.49 4.23 16.45
CA LEU A 78 10.54 4.57 15.48
C LEU A 78 11.74 5.17 16.18
N SER A 79 12.91 5.02 15.56
CA SER A 79 14.04 5.95 15.69
C SER A 79 14.29 6.60 14.33
N ILE A 80 14.44 7.93 14.32
CA ILE A 80 14.66 8.74 13.12
C ILE A 80 15.90 9.59 13.35
N SER A 81 16.90 9.49 12.48
CA SER A 81 18.12 10.29 12.57
C SER A 81 18.65 10.65 11.17
N TYR A 82 19.42 11.73 11.09
CA TYR A 82 20.03 12.14 9.83
C TYR A 82 21.53 12.38 10.00
N LYS A 83 22.35 11.66 9.23
CA LYS A 83 23.81 11.79 9.21
C LYS A 83 24.36 11.47 7.83
N ASN A 84 25.48 12.08 7.45
CA ASN A 84 26.19 11.81 6.19
C ASN A 84 25.29 11.85 4.94
N ASN A 85 24.42 12.88 4.84
CA ASN A 85 23.43 13.04 3.78
C ASN A 85 22.42 11.88 3.62
N LYS A 86 22.23 11.10 4.69
CA LYS A 86 21.31 9.96 4.73
C LYS A 86 20.33 10.12 5.89
N LEU A 87 19.05 9.87 5.59
CA LEU A 87 17.99 9.75 6.60
C LEU A 87 17.81 8.28 6.95
N PHE A 88 17.92 7.97 8.23
CA PHE A 88 17.78 6.64 8.82
C PHE A 88 16.45 6.56 9.56
N ILE A 89 15.68 5.52 9.26
CA ILE A 89 14.39 5.26 9.89
C ILE A 89 14.42 3.82 10.41
N MET A 90 14.63 3.67 11.70
CA MET A 90 14.56 2.40 12.40
C MET A 90 13.10 2.11 12.74
N VAL A 91 12.52 1.12 12.06
CA VAL A 91 11.20 0.59 12.42
C VAL A 91 11.41 -0.50 13.48
N MET A 92 11.03 -0.22 14.73
CA MET A 92 11.30 -1.13 15.85
C MET A 92 10.14 -2.08 16.09
N HIS A 93 9.06 -1.58 16.69
CA HIS A 93 7.90 -2.36 17.13
C HIS A 93 6.62 -1.63 16.73
N ILE A 94 5.56 -2.39 16.50
CA ILE A 94 4.19 -1.85 16.41
C ILE A 94 3.35 -2.58 17.46
N ARG A 95 2.40 -1.87 18.05
CA ARG A 95 1.45 -2.45 19.00
C ARG A 95 0.03 -2.00 18.71
N GLY A 96 -0.93 -2.85 19.09
CA GLY A 96 -2.35 -2.52 19.03
C GLY A 96 -2.88 -2.32 17.62
N LEU A 97 -2.35 -3.04 16.62
CA LEU A 97 -2.97 -3.07 15.31
C LEU A 97 -4.37 -3.69 15.41
N PRO A 98 -5.34 -3.20 14.63
CA PRO A 98 -6.66 -3.78 14.58
C PRO A 98 -6.61 -5.15 13.88
N PRO A 99 -7.39 -6.14 14.33
CA PRO A 99 -7.57 -7.39 13.60
C PRO A 99 -8.27 -7.13 12.27
N LEU A 100 -8.16 -8.09 11.36
CA LEU A 100 -8.90 -8.10 10.10
C LEU A 100 -10.42 -8.24 10.34
N GLN A 101 -11.22 -7.98 9.31
CA GLN A 101 -12.69 -7.99 9.43
C GLN A 101 -13.26 -9.36 9.83
N ASP A 102 -12.59 -10.43 9.46
CA ASP A 102 -12.91 -11.82 9.83
C ASP A 102 -12.42 -12.21 11.24
N GLY A 103 -11.82 -11.26 11.97
CA GLY A 103 -11.27 -11.45 13.31
C GLY A 103 -9.88 -12.06 13.33
N ASN A 104 -9.28 -12.37 12.16
CA ASN A 104 -7.94 -12.91 12.10
C ASN A 104 -6.88 -11.83 12.37
N ASP A 105 -5.74 -12.26 12.90
CA ASP A 105 -4.55 -11.42 13.00
C ASP A 105 -4.00 -11.12 11.59
N PRO A 106 -3.56 -9.87 11.32
CA PRO A 106 -3.05 -9.49 10.01
C PRO A 106 -1.63 -10.02 9.75
N ASP A 107 -1.17 -9.88 8.51
CA ASP A 107 0.22 -10.08 8.09
C ASP A 107 0.91 -8.72 7.83
N PRO A 108 1.28 -7.95 8.88
CA PRO A 108 1.63 -6.56 8.71
C PRO A 108 3.04 -6.34 8.14
N TYR A 109 3.17 -5.30 7.31
CA TYR A 109 4.44 -4.68 6.94
C TYR A 109 4.34 -3.16 6.93
N VAL A 110 5.48 -2.49 7.09
CA VAL A 110 5.57 -1.03 7.04
C VAL A 110 6.03 -0.60 5.66
N LYS A 111 5.38 0.43 5.11
CA LYS A 111 5.72 1.09 3.86
C LYS A 111 5.92 2.58 4.11
N THR A 112 7.03 3.15 3.65
CA THR A 112 7.33 4.58 3.81
C THR A 112 7.56 5.28 2.48
N TYR A 113 7.22 6.57 2.44
CA TYR A 113 7.54 7.53 1.39
C TYR A 113 8.05 8.82 2.00
N LEU A 114 8.87 9.56 1.24
CA LEU A 114 9.22 10.95 1.55
C LEU A 114 8.49 11.86 0.58
N LEU A 115 7.51 12.60 1.09
CA LEU A 115 6.68 13.49 0.30
C LEU A 115 7.22 14.93 0.35
N PRO A 116 7.09 15.72 -0.73
CA PRO A 116 6.60 15.31 -2.05
C PRO A 116 7.58 14.35 -2.75
N ASP A 117 7.06 13.37 -3.49
CA ASP A 117 7.85 12.37 -4.24
C ASP A 117 7.50 12.41 -5.75
N PRO A 118 7.91 13.48 -6.48
CA PRO A 118 7.53 13.63 -7.88
C PRO A 118 8.11 12.51 -8.77
N GLN A 119 9.29 11.99 -8.43
CA GLN A 119 9.92 10.89 -9.16
C GLN A 119 9.37 9.51 -8.78
N LYS A 120 8.58 9.39 -7.69
CA LYS A 120 8.02 8.14 -7.15
C LYS A 120 9.10 7.10 -6.80
N THR A 121 10.24 7.54 -6.26
CA THR A 121 11.42 6.70 -5.96
C THR A 121 11.68 6.51 -4.46
N THR A 122 10.88 7.16 -3.61
CA THR A 122 11.09 7.17 -2.15
C THR A 122 10.38 6.00 -1.44
N LYS A 123 9.77 5.07 -2.17
CA LYS A 123 9.18 3.90 -1.52
C LYS A 123 10.28 3.07 -0.82
N ARG A 124 10.08 2.78 0.46
CA ARG A 124 10.83 1.75 1.22
C ARG A 124 9.81 0.88 1.96
N LYS A 125 10.17 -0.36 2.27
CA LYS A 125 9.32 -1.26 3.06
C LYS A 125 10.14 -2.22 3.90
N THR A 126 9.55 -2.68 5.00
CA THR A 126 10.07 -3.78 5.83
C THR A 126 9.68 -5.13 5.24
N LYS A 127 10.16 -6.20 5.87
CA LYS A 127 9.59 -7.54 5.68
C LYS A 127 8.17 -7.59 6.24
N VAL A 128 7.44 -8.61 5.83
CA VAL A 128 6.11 -8.94 6.33
C VAL A 128 6.27 -9.78 7.60
N ALA A 129 5.65 -9.35 8.69
CA ALA A 129 5.45 -10.17 9.86
C ALA A 129 4.16 -10.98 9.69
N ARG A 130 4.10 -12.19 10.24
CA ARG A 130 2.98 -13.11 10.01
C ARG A 130 2.05 -13.18 11.21
N LYS A 131 0.74 -13.13 10.96
CA LYS A 131 -0.35 -13.38 11.90
C LYS A 131 -0.11 -12.72 13.25
N THR A 132 0.01 -11.39 13.26
CA THR A 132 0.24 -10.65 14.49
C THR A 132 -0.30 -9.22 14.46
N CYS A 133 -0.97 -8.82 15.54
CA CYS A 133 -1.33 -7.43 15.79
C CYS A 133 -0.21 -6.60 16.47
N ASN A 134 0.95 -7.21 16.80
CA ASN A 134 2.04 -6.56 17.54
C ASN A 134 3.44 -6.93 16.98
N PRO A 135 3.72 -6.63 15.70
CA PRO A 135 4.95 -7.06 15.05
C PRO A 135 6.20 -6.34 15.60
N THR A 136 7.33 -7.06 15.55
CA THR A 136 8.68 -6.53 15.77
C THR A 136 9.48 -6.65 14.49
N TYR A 137 10.02 -5.54 14.01
CA TYR A 137 10.80 -5.50 12.77
C TYR A 137 12.30 -5.32 13.06
N ASN A 138 12.66 -4.29 13.84
CA ASN A 138 14.06 -3.84 14.01
C ASN A 138 14.78 -3.68 12.65
N GLU A 139 14.07 -3.12 11.67
CA GLU A 139 14.56 -2.96 10.30
C GLU A 139 14.90 -1.49 10.00
N MET A 140 16.09 -1.26 9.42
CA MET A 140 16.56 0.07 9.06
C MET A 140 16.19 0.40 7.62
N LEU A 141 15.32 1.39 7.43
CA LEU A 141 15.01 1.97 6.13
C LEU A 141 15.89 3.21 5.91
N VAL A 142 16.63 3.23 4.80
CA VAL A 142 17.59 4.31 4.50
C VAL A 142 17.18 5.06 3.24
N TYR A 143 17.21 6.39 3.36
CA TYR A 143 17.12 7.31 2.24
C TYR A 143 18.46 8.02 2.06
N ASP A 144 19.01 7.91 0.85
CA ASP A 144 20.32 8.43 0.50
C ASP A 144 20.24 9.69 -0.35
N GLY A 145 21.27 10.53 -0.28
CA GLY A 145 21.44 11.70 -1.13
C GLY A 145 20.40 12.78 -0.89
N ILE A 146 19.85 12.89 0.32
CA ILE A 146 18.92 13.97 0.67
C ILE A 146 19.73 15.14 1.20
N PRO A 147 19.74 16.31 0.53
CA PRO A 147 20.37 17.51 1.07
C PRO A 147 19.71 17.93 2.40
N ARG A 148 20.50 18.42 3.35
CA ARG A 148 19.97 18.82 4.67
C ARG A 148 18.89 19.91 4.55
N GLY A 149 19.03 20.83 3.60
CA GLY A 149 18.03 21.88 3.33
C GLY A 149 16.68 21.35 2.86
N ASP A 150 16.66 20.23 2.15
CA ASP A 150 15.44 19.63 1.63
C ASP A 150 14.61 18.98 2.74
N LEU A 151 15.23 18.45 3.80
CA LEU A 151 14.53 17.74 4.88
C LEU A 151 13.40 18.56 5.48
N GLN A 152 13.60 19.88 5.62
CA GLN A 152 12.62 20.79 6.21
C GLN A 152 11.30 20.87 5.41
N GLN A 153 11.34 20.50 4.13
CA GLN A 153 10.19 20.51 3.23
C GLN A 153 9.59 19.11 3.02
N ARG A 154 10.18 18.08 3.66
CA ARG A 154 9.75 16.70 3.49
C ARG A 154 8.86 16.22 4.63
N GLU A 155 7.90 15.39 4.27
CA GLU A 155 7.10 14.61 5.20
C GLU A 155 7.41 13.13 5.01
N LEU A 156 7.76 12.43 6.09
CA LEU A 156 7.80 10.98 6.11
C LEU A 156 6.36 10.46 6.25
N ARG A 157 5.84 9.87 5.19
CA ARG A 157 4.56 9.16 5.21
C ARG A 157 4.80 7.69 5.47
N LEU A 158 4.31 7.16 6.58
CA LEU A 158 4.43 5.75 6.97
C LEU A 158 3.05 5.11 7.02
N SER A 159 2.84 4.04 6.26
CA SER A 159 1.62 3.24 6.27
C SER A 159 1.94 1.81 6.70
N VAL A 160 1.13 1.24 7.58
CA VAL A 160 1.15 -0.18 7.96
C VAL A 160 0.05 -0.89 7.19
N LEU A 161 0.38 -1.94 6.45
CA LEU A 161 -0.58 -2.72 5.67
C LEU A 161 -0.49 -4.20 6.00
N SER A 162 -1.61 -4.92 5.94
CA SER A 162 -1.66 -6.38 5.87
C SER A 162 -1.38 -6.82 4.44
N GLU A 163 -0.43 -7.74 4.23
CA GLU A 163 -0.24 -8.37 2.93
C GLU A 163 -1.32 -9.41 2.69
N GLU A 164 -2.14 -9.21 1.65
CA GLU A 164 -3.17 -10.16 1.26
C GLU A 164 -2.71 -10.84 -0.03
N GLY A 165 -2.46 -12.16 0.00
CA GLY A 165 -1.77 -12.85 -1.10
C GLY A 165 -2.38 -12.61 -2.49
N PHE A 166 -3.69 -12.84 -2.63
CA PHE A 166 -4.42 -12.64 -3.90
C PHE A 166 -5.21 -11.32 -3.95
N TRP A 167 -5.45 -10.70 -2.80
CA TRP A 167 -6.33 -9.54 -2.69
C TRP A 167 -5.54 -8.24 -2.53
N GLU A 168 -6.24 -7.11 -2.55
CA GLU A 168 -5.61 -5.84 -2.20
C GLU A 168 -5.18 -5.83 -0.74
N ASN A 169 -3.97 -5.32 -0.50
CA ASN A 169 -3.43 -5.14 0.84
C ASN A 169 -4.33 -4.21 1.67
N ILE A 170 -4.61 -4.59 2.91
CA ILE A 170 -5.50 -3.86 3.80
C ILE A 170 -4.68 -2.82 4.58
N LEU A 171 -5.12 -1.56 4.59
CA LEU A 171 -4.51 -0.53 5.43
C LEU A 171 -4.88 -0.76 6.91
N LEU A 172 -3.87 -0.89 7.77
CA LEU A 172 -4.04 -1.08 9.22
C LEU A 172 -3.83 0.21 10.00
N GLY A 173 -3.07 1.16 9.45
CA GLY A 173 -2.84 2.47 10.05
C GLY A 173 -1.80 3.29 9.30
N GLU A 174 -1.82 4.61 9.48
CA GLU A 174 -0.90 5.53 8.82
C GLU A 174 -0.48 6.67 9.76
N VAL A 175 0.74 7.18 9.57
CA VAL A 175 1.21 8.41 10.21
C VAL A 175 2.02 9.26 9.22
N GLY A 176 1.80 10.57 9.24
CA GLY A 176 2.61 11.56 8.55
C GLY A 176 3.48 12.30 9.56
N ILE A 177 4.80 12.28 9.37
CA ILE A 177 5.78 12.92 10.25
C ILE A 177 6.51 13.99 9.45
N ARG A 178 6.22 15.26 9.74
CA ARG A 178 6.93 16.38 9.12
C ARG A 178 8.36 16.42 9.67
N LEU A 179 9.35 16.30 8.79
CA LEU A 179 10.74 16.18 9.22
C LEU A 179 11.29 17.49 9.81
N ARG A 180 10.68 18.63 9.50
CA ARG A 180 10.98 19.94 10.11
C ARG A 180 10.66 20.03 11.60
N ASP A 181 9.72 19.22 12.08
CA ASP A 181 9.27 19.26 13.48
C ASP A 181 10.18 18.40 14.38
N LEU A 182 11.21 17.77 13.81
CA LEU A 182 12.15 16.90 14.51
C LEU A 182 13.54 17.54 14.58
N ASP A 183 14.19 17.48 15.74
CA ASP A 183 15.63 17.68 15.81
C ASP A 183 16.34 16.42 15.30
N LEU A 184 16.69 16.42 14.02
CA LEU A 184 17.37 15.31 13.34
C LEU A 184 18.89 15.33 13.51
N ALA A 185 19.47 16.35 14.18
CA ALA A 185 20.86 16.30 14.60
C ALA A 185 21.05 15.31 15.75
N GLN A 186 20.00 15.13 16.56
CA GLN A 186 19.88 14.08 17.54
C GLN A 186 18.97 12.96 17.02
N GLU A 187 19.09 11.76 17.59
CA GLU A 187 18.19 10.66 17.28
C GLU A 187 16.82 10.93 17.90
N LYS A 188 15.77 11.09 17.09
CA LYS A 188 14.39 11.13 17.57
C LYS A 188 13.87 9.72 17.71
N MET A 189 13.69 9.25 18.95
CA MET A 189 13.07 7.96 19.24
C MET A 189 11.73 8.13 19.98
N GLY A 190 10.71 7.37 19.60
CA GLY A 190 9.41 7.43 20.28
C GLY A 190 8.30 6.61 19.62
N TRP A 191 7.16 6.55 20.31
CA TRP A 191 5.92 6.01 19.76
C TRP A 191 5.18 7.08 18.96
N PHE A 192 4.63 6.67 17.82
CA PHE A 192 3.83 7.50 16.92
C PHE A 192 2.47 6.82 16.71
N ALA A 193 1.39 7.54 16.98
CA ALA A 193 0.04 7.03 16.79
C ALA A 193 -0.26 6.81 15.30
N LEU A 194 -0.85 5.66 14.99
CA LEU A 194 -1.32 5.32 13.65
C LEU A 194 -2.80 5.70 13.55
N GLY A 195 -3.12 6.60 12.63
CA GLY A 195 -4.46 7.09 12.38
C GLY A 195 -5.04 6.62 11.05
N SER A 196 -6.31 6.97 10.83
CA SER A 196 -6.85 7.03 9.47
C SER A 196 -6.19 8.16 8.72
N ARG A 197 -6.25 8.10 7.39
CA ARG A 197 -5.82 9.15 6.48
C ARG A 197 -6.61 10.42 6.80
N SER A 198 -6.19 11.17 7.82
CA SER A 198 -6.72 12.49 8.10
C SER A 198 -6.34 13.33 6.89
N HIS A 199 -7.38 13.70 6.12
CA HIS A 199 -7.36 14.87 5.25
C HIS A 199 -6.54 15.97 5.94
N GLY A 200 -5.65 16.59 5.16
CA GLY A 200 -4.61 17.50 5.64
C GLY A 200 -5.05 18.37 6.80
N THR A 201 -4.20 18.45 7.82
CA THR A 201 -4.31 19.45 8.87
C THR A 201 -4.31 20.82 8.20
N LEU A 202 -5.40 21.57 8.46
CA LEU A 202 -5.60 22.99 8.17
C LEU A 202 -4.35 23.83 8.51
#